data_AF-A0A382IQL1-F1
#
_entry.id   AF-A0A382IQL1-F1
#
_cell.length_a   1.000
_cell.length_b   1.000
_cell.length_c   1.000
_cell.angle_alpha   90.00
_cell.angle_beta   90.00
_cell.angle_gamma   90.00
#
_symmetry.space_group_name_H-M   'P 1'
#
loop_
_entity.id
_entity.type
_entity.pdbx_description
1 polymer ?
#
loop_
_entity_poly.entity_id
_entity_poly.type
_entity_poly.pdbx_seq_one_letter_code
_entity_poly.pdbx_strand_id
1 'polypeptide(L)'
;RFADLPQHNNGPLIFLMNEISRVLKEGGIFLSSTPIYPYFAAFQDPTHNNIMTADTLCQYFSNQKFDVAERYGVKTNFEILYQKMMWDHLVAVLKK
;
A
#
# COMPACT_ATOMS: atom_id res chain seq x y z
N ARG A 1 6.03 11.44 13.27
CA ARG A 1 4.66 10.93 12.98
C ARG A 1 4.43 9.70 13.84
N PHE A 2 3.18 9.26 14.04
CA PHE A 2 2.91 8.05 14.84
C PHE A 2 3.71 6.82 14.37
N ALA A 3 3.91 6.71 13.05
CA ALA A 3 4.69 5.65 12.44
C ALA A 3 6.23 5.81 12.50
N ASP A 4 6.74 6.95 13.00
CA ASP A 4 8.19 7.18 13.18
C ASP A 4 8.64 6.84 14.62
N LEU A 5 7.74 6.30 15.45
CA LEU A 5 8.08 5.91 16.80
C LEU A 5 9.01 4.67 16.77
N PRO A 6 10.00 4.56 17.67
CA PRO A 6 10.98 3.46 17.67
C PRO A 6 10.37 2.05 17.72
N GLN A 7 9.16 1.94 18.28
CA GLN A 7 8.38 0.70 18.37
C GLN A 7 7.71 0.28 17.05
N HIS A 8 7.66 1.16 16.05
CA HIS A 8 7.16 0.89 14.70
C HIS A 8 8.34 0.91 13.73
N ASN A 9 9.10 -0.18 13.70
CA ASN A 9 10.34 -0.30 12.92
C ASN A 9 10.11 -0.44 11.39
N ASN A 10 8.87 -0.25 10.93
CA ASN A 10 8.46 -0.35 9.54
C ASN A 10 7.95 1.03 9.10
N GLY A 11 8.36 1.49 7.91
CA GLY A 11 7.95 2.81 7.41
C GLY A 11 6.43 3.03 7.39
N PRO A 12 5.94 4.29 7.41
CA PRO A 12 4.53 4.62 7.65
C PRO A 12 3.51 3.88 6.79
N LEU A 13 3.81 3.67 5.50
CA LEU A 13 2.96 2.90 4.60
C LEU A 13 2.87 1.43 4.99
N ILE A 14 4.00 0.79 5.32
CA ILE A 14 4.02 -0.63 5.69
C ILE A 14 3.25 -0.86 6.99
N PHE A 15 3.42 0.01 7.98
CA PHE A 15 2.63 -0.02 9.21
C PHE A 15 1.13 0.05 8.90
N LEU A 16 0.70 1.04 8.11
CA LEU A 16 -0.69 1.22 7.73
C LEU A 16 -1.26 -0.02 7.03
N MET A 17 -0.56 -0.54 6.01
CA MET A 17 -1.02 -1.69 5.23
C MET A 17 -1.13 -2.96 6.09
N ASN A 18 -0.16 -3.18 6.97
CA ASN A 18 -0.21 -4.29 7.93
C ASN A 18 -1.41 -4.15 8.88
N GLU A 19 -1.68 -2.94 9.39
CA GLU A 19 -2.80 -2.71 10.29
C GLU A 19 -4.15 -2.87 9.59
N ILE A 20 -4.29 -2.40 8.34
CA ILE A 20 -5.47 -2.66 7.51
C ILE A 20 -5.72 -4.16 7.39
N SER A 21 -4.69 -4.93 7.01
CA SER A 21 -4.80 -6.39 6.93
C SER A 21 -5.16 -6.99 8.29
N ARG A 22 -4.55 -6.54 9.39
CA ARG A 22 -4.82 -7.07 10.73
C ARG A 22 -6.27 -6.88 11.17
N VAL A 23 -6.86 -5.70 10.92
CA VAL A 23 -8.22 -5.37 11.39
C VAL A 23 -9.33 -5.84 10.45
N LEU A 24 -9.05 -6.04 9.17
CA LEU A 24 -10.02 -6.61 8.25
C LEU A 24 -10.38 -8.05 8.66
N LYS A 25 -11.68 -8.36 8.61
CA LYS A 25 -12.13 -9.76 8.68
C LYS A 25 -11.67 -10.52 7.43
N GLU A 26 -11.64 -11.84 7.53
CA GLU A 26 -11.38 -12.71 6.37
C GLU A 26 -12.38 -12.42 5.24
N GLY A 27 -11.87 -12.30 4.00
CA GLY A 27 -12.67 -11.89 2.85
C GLY A 27 -13.13 -10.42 2.87
N GLY A 28 -12.64 -9.61 3.83
CA GLY A 28 -12.90 -8.18 3.90
C GLY A 28 -12.26 -7.43 2.74
N ILE A 29 -12.91 -6.33 2.32
CA ILE A 29 -12.50 -5.54 1.17
C ILE A 29 -11.89 -4.21 1.63
N PHE A 30 -10.75 -3.86 1.04
CA PHE A 30 -10.06 -2.58 1.18
C PHE A 30 -10.03 -1.87 -0.18
N LEU A 31 -10.55 -0.64 -0.22
CA LEU A 31 -10.44 0.25 -1.37
C LEU A 31 -9.27 1.22 -1.12
N SER A 32 -8.25 1.15 -1.98
CA SER A 32 -7.16 2.11 -2.02
C SER A 32 -7.36 3.09 -3.16
N SER A 33 -7.09 4.37 -2.91
CA SER A 33 -7.03 5.43 -3.91
C SER A 33 -5.90 6.37 -3.56
N THR A 34 -4.81 6.34 -4.31
CA THR A 34 -3.58 7.08 -3.99
C THR A 34 -2.99 7.73 -5.23
N PRO A 35 -2.49 8.97 -5.18
CA PRO A 35 -1.76 9.57 -6.29
C PRO A 35 -0.63 8.68 -6.80
N ILE A 36 -0.43 8.64 -8.11
CA ILE A 36 0.47 7.67 -8.76
C ILE A 36 1.43 8.33 -9.75
N TYR A 37 2.66 7.82 -9.84
CA TYR A 37 3.55 8.10 -10.98
C TYR A 37 2.89 7.64 -12.30
N PRO A 38 2.99 8.40 -13.42
CA PRO A 38 3.84 9.58 -13.63
C PRO A 38 3.14 10.93 -13.42
N TYR A 39 2.00 10.98 -12.73
CA TYR A 39 1.27 12.24 -12.56
C TYR A 39 1.92 13.14 -11.51
N PHE A 40 1.89 14.45 -11.77
CA PHE A 40 2.49 15.44 -10.86
C PHE A 40 1.92 15.39 -9.45
N ALA A 41 0.65 14.99 -9.28
CA ALA A 41 0.03 14.83 -7.98
C ALA A 41 0.86 13.94 -7.03
N ALA A 42 1.53 12.90 -7.55
CA ALA A 42 2.39 12.03 -6.74
C ALA A 42 3.63 12.74 -6.14
N PHE A 43 4.00 13.91 -6.68
CA PHE A 43 5.23 14.63 -6.32
C PHE A 43 5.01 16.05 -5.78
N GLN A 44 3.83 16.63 -5.99
CA GLN A 44 3.54 18.02 -5.63
C GLN A 44 3.17 18.19 -4.16
N ASP A 45 2.52 17.20 -3.56
CA ASP A 45 2.10 17.26 -2.17
C ASP A 45 3.30 17.03 -1.23
N PRO A 46 3.72 18.01 -0.41
CA PRO A 46 4.85 17.86 0.50
C PRO A 46 4.61 16.85 1.63
N THR A 47 3.38 16.35 1.78
CA THR A 47 3.03 15.30 2.76
C THR A 47 3.25 13.89 2.24
N HIS A 48 3.39 13.69 0.92
CA HIS A 48 3.66 12.38 0.33
C HIS A 48 5.00 11.82 0.82
N ASN A 49 4.92 10.70 1.54
CA ASN A 49 6.09 10.02 2.07
C ASN A 49 6.55 8.86 1.19
N ASN A 50 5.65 8.30 0.38
CA ASN A 50 5.89 7.13 -0.45
C ASN A 50 5.28 7.40 -1.84
N ILE A 51 6.11 7.31 -2.87
CA ILE A 51 5.66 7.42 -4.26
C ILE A 51 5.14 6.05 -4.70
N MET A 52 3.92 6.02 -5.22
CA MET A 52 3.28 4.80 -5.72
C MET A 52 3.46 4.68 -7.23
N THR A 53 3.70 3.46 -7.68
CA THR A 53 3.61 3.03 -9.09
C THR A 53 2.48 2.02 -9.26
N ALA A 54 2.12 1.70 -10.50
CA ALA A 54 1.11 0.69 -10.80
C ALA A 54 1.45 -0.68 -10.19
N ASP A 55 2.73 -0.96 -9.95
CA ASP A 55 3.16 -2.26 -9.44
C ASP A 55 3.27 -2.32 -7.93
N THR A 56 3.25 -1.17 -7.23
CA THR A 56 3.61 -1.12 -5.80
C THR A 56 2.69 -2.00 -4.94
N LEU A 57 1.38 -1.95 -5.16
CA LEU A 57 0.42 -2.76 -4.39
C LEU A 57 0.60 -4.26 -4.67
N CYS A 58 0.77 -4.62 -5.94
CA CYS A 58 0.98 -6.01 -6.36
C CYS A 58 2.31 -6.58 -5.81
N GLN A 59 3.41 -5.87 -6.04
CA GLN A 59 4.77 -6.35 -5.75
C GLN A 59 5.15 -6.33 -4.26
N TYR A 60 4.44 -5.57 -3.42
CA TYR A 60 4.80 -5.47 -2.00
C TYR A 60 3.71 -5.92 -1.06
N PHE A 61 2.42 -5.76 -1.39
CA PHE A 61 1.34 -5.95 -0.42
C PHE A 61 0.37 -7.09 -0.76
N SER A 62 0.53 -7.74 -1.91
CA SER A 62 -0.37 -8.78 -2.39
C SER A 62 0.18 -10.21 -2.18
N ASN A 63 -0.60 -11.21 -2.56
CA ASN A 63 -0.16 -12.61 -2.67
C ASN A 63 0.86 -12.86 -3.80
N GLN A 64 1.17 -11.85 -4.63
CA GLN A 64 2.22 -11.87 -5.65
C GLN A 64 3.44 -11.03 -5.24
N LYS A 65 3.56 -10.67 -3.96
CA LYS A 65 4.66 -9.82 -3.47
C LYS A 65 6.02 -10.48 -3.67
N PHE A 66 7.05 -9.67 -3.89
CA PHE A 66 8.44 -10.13 -3.89
C PHE A 66 8.87 -10.62 -2.51
N ASP A 67 9.78 -11.60 -2.47
CA ASP A 67 10.35 -12.13 -1.23
C ASP A 67 10.99 -11.04 -0.34
N VAL A 68 11.50 -9.97 -0.96
CA VAL A 68 12.10 -8.84 -0.22
C VAL A 68 11.06 -8.05 0.59
N ALA A 69 9.77 -8.09 0.23
CA ALA A 69 8.72 -7.37 0.94
C ALA A 69 8.60 -7.83 2.40
N GLU A 70 8.79 -9.13 2.67
CA GLU A 70 8.77 -9.67 4.03
C GLU A 70 9.95 -9.15 4.86
N ARG A 71 11.11 -8.94 4.22
CA ARG A 71 12.30 -8.34 4.88
C ARG A 71 12.08 -6.88 5.25
N TYR A 72 11.20 -6.17 4.55
CA TYR A 72 10.74 -4.82 4.91
C TYR A 72 9.66 -4.83 5.98
N GLY A 73 9.30 -6.01 6.50
CA GLY A 73 8.29 -6.17 7.54
C GLY A 73 6.86 -6.13 7.03
N VAL A 74 6.64 -6.35 5.72
CA VAL A 74 5.28 -6.51 5.17
C VAL A 74 4.71 -7.86 5.58
N LYS A 75 3.51 -7.85 6.16
CA LYS A 75 2.78 -9.04 6.65
C LYS A 75 1.48 -9.28 5.87
N THR A 76 1.23 -8.50 4.82
CA THR A 76 -0.01 -8.57 4.04
C THR A 76 0.13 -9.60 2.91
N ASN A 77 -1.00 -10.18 2.50
CA ASN A 77 -1.11 -11.13 1.39
C ASN A 77 -2.42 -10.89 0.63
N PHE A 78 -2.74 -9.63 0.30
CA PHE A 78 -4.01 -9.30 -0.32
C PHE A 78 -4.19 -9.95 -1.70
N GLU A 79 -5.41 -10.36 -2.03
CA GLU A 79 -5.84 -10.67 -3.39
C GLU A 79 -6.26 -9.36 -4.08
N ILE A 80 -5.62 -9.01 -5.21
CA ILE A 80 -6.01 -7.83 -5.99
C ILE A 80 -7.20 -8.19 -6.89
N LEU A 81 -8.39 -7.72 -6.53
CA LEU A 81 -9.62 -7.96 -7.31
C LEU A 81 -9.75 -6.99 -8.49
N TYR A 82 -9.27 -5.76 -8.30
CA TYR A 82 -9.31 -4.72 -9.32
C TYR A 82 -8.17 -3.75 -9.10
N GLN A 83 -7.56 -3.28 -10.19
CA GLN A 83 -6.60 -2.19 -10.15
C GLN A 83 -6.64 -1.41 -11.46
N LYS A 84 -6.76 -0.09 -11.39
CA LYS A 84 -6.70 0.78 -12.57
C LYS A 84 -6.18 2.15 -12.20
N MET A 85 -5.43 2.75 -13.11
CA MET A 85 -5.13 4.18 -13.06
C MET A 85 -6.38 4.95 -13.51
N MET A 86 -6.91 5.77 -12.61
CA MET A 86 -8.03 6.66 -12.87
C MET A 86 -7.54 8.08 -12.65
N TRP A 87 -7.38 8.81 -13.75
CA TRP A 87 -6.73 10.12 -13.74
C TRP A 87 -5.34 10.03 -13.10
N ASP A 88 -5.09 10.83 -12.07
CA ASP A 88 -3.83 10.92 -11.34
C ASP A 88 -3.71 9.93 -10.17
N HIS A 89 -4.67 9.01 -9.99
CA HIS A 89 -4.69 8.05 -8.89
C HIS A 89 -4.62 6.60 -9.36
N LEU A 90 -3.95 5.76 -8.56
CA LEU A 90 -4.11 4.31 -8.59
C LEU A 90 -5.31 3.93 -7.72
N VAL A 91 -6.36 3.42 -8.34
CA VAL A 91 -7.53 2.89 -7.64
C VAL A 91 -7.43 1.37 -7.64
N ALA A 92 -7.46 0.76 -6.45
CA ALA A 92 -7.35 -0.68 -6.28
C ALA A 92 -8.33 -1.22 -5.24
N VAL A 93 -8.90 -2.39 -5.53
CA VAL A 93 -9.75 -3.15 -4.60
C VAL A 93 -8.97 -4.39 -4.20
N LEU A 94 -8.66 -4.47 -2.90
CA LEU A 94 -7.87 -5.52 -2.29
C LEU A 94 -8.75 -6.33 -1.36
N LYS A 95 -8.64 -7.65 -1.39
CA LYS A 95 -9.35 -8.56 -0.49
C LYS A 95 -8.36 -9.25 0.43
N LYS A 96 -8.68 -9.27 1.73
CA LYS A 96 -7.92 -10.06 2.71
C LYS A 96 -8.19 -11.54 2.51
#